data_AF-A0A3G7UC13-F1
#
_entry.id   AF-A0A3G7UC13-F1
#
_cell.length_a   1.000
_cell.length_b   1.000
_cell.length_c   1.000
_cell.angle_alpha   90.00
_cell.angle_beta   90.00
_cell.angle_gamma   90.00
#
_symmetry.space_group_name_H-M   'P 1'
#
loop_
_entity.id
_entity.type
_entity.pdbx_description
1 polymer ?
#
loop_
_entity_poly.entity_id
_entity_poly.type
_entity_poly.pdbx_seq_one_letter_code
_entity_poly.pdbx_strand_id
1 'polypeptide(L)' 'MSNPRYPEEFKIQAVNQVIEKKLPVAEVAARLGVSTHSLYAWIKRYSKPQE' A
#
# COMPACT_ATOMS: atom_id res chain seq x y z
N MET A 1 -16.24 -5.03 -14.06
CA MET A 1 -15.35 -5.49 -12.97
C MET A 1 -15.33 -4.41 -11.89
N SER A 2 -15.97 -4.66 -10.76
CA SER A 2 -16.00 -3.72 -9.64
C SER A 2 -14.63 -3.73 -8.98
N ASN A 3 -13.82 -2.70 -9.22
CA ASN A 3 -12.52 -2.56 -8.57
C ASN A 3 -12.75 -2.60 -7.04
N PRO A 4 -12.24 -3.59 -6.30
CA PRO A 4 -12.43 -3.65 -4.85
C PRO A 4 -11.89 -2.36 -4.26
N ARG A 5 -12.81 -1.56 -3.71
CA ARG A 5 -12.53 -0.19 -3.29
C ARG A 5 -12.02 -0.28 -1.86
N TYR A 6 -10.74 -0.62 -1.71
CA TYR A 6 -10.08 -0.56 -0.42
C TYR A 6 -10.24 0.85 0.16
N PRO A 7 -10.63 0.99 1.43
CA PRO A 7 -10.75 2.28 2.08
C PRO A 7 -9.38 2.97 2.10
N GLU A 8 -9.39 4.30 2.12
CA GLU A 8 -8.15 5.09 2.07
C GLU A 8 -7.26 4.82 3.29
N GLU A 9 -7.85 4.68 4.47
CA GLU A 9 -7.14 4.33 5.70
C GLU A 9 -6.36 3.01 5.57
N PHE A 10 -6.96 2.00 4.92
CA PHE A 10 -6.30 0.73 4.67
C PHE A 10 -5.08 0.89 3.75
N LYS A 11 -5.19 1.73 2.71
CA LYS A 11 -4.07 1.99 1.79
C LYS A 11 -2.94 2.73 2.51
N ILE A 12 -3.26 3.71 3.35
CA ILE A 12 -2.28 4.46 4.15
C ILE A 12 -1.56 3.52 5.12
N GLN A 13 -2.29 2.66 5.84
CA GLN A 13 -1.68 1.68 6.74
C GLN A 13 -0.76 0.69 6.00
N ALA A 14 -1.16 0.25 4.80
CA ALA A 14 -0.32 -0.62 3.97
C ALA A 14 0.96 0.08 3.51
N VAL A 15 0.87 1.35 3.14
CA VAL A 15 2.04 2.17 2.75
C VAL A 15 2.95 2.45 3.95
N ASN A 16 2.40 2.78 5.12
CA ASN A 16 3.17 2.99 6.35
C ASN A 16 3.93 1.73 6.79
N GLN A 17 3.39 0.53 6.60
CA GLN A 17 4.12 -0.71 6.86
C GLN A 17 5.37 -0.85 5.95
N VAL A 18 5.30 -0.36 4.72
CA VAL A 18 6.45 -0.40 3.80
C VAL A 18 7.45 0.71 4.13
N ILE A 19 6.98 1.93 4.46
CA ILE A 19 7.85 3.08 4.68
C ILE A 19 8.42 3.10 6.12
N GLU A 20 7.56 3.03 7.13
CA GLU A 20 7.97 3.14 8.54
C GLU A 20 8.63 1.85 9.04
N LYS A 21 8.04 0.69 8.74
CA LYS A 21 8.59 -0.61 9.17
C LYS A 21 9.63 -1.16 8.20
N LYS A 22 9.89 -0.48 7.07
CA LYS A 22 10.82 -0.89 6.00
C LYS A 22 10.62 -2.33 5.54
N LEU A 23 9.38 -2.82 5.59
CA LEU A 23 9.04 -4.18 5.18
C LEU A 23 9.00 -4.29 3.66
N PRO A 24 9.38 -5.45 3.09
CA PRO A 24 9.33 -5.64 1.66
C PRO A 24 7.87 -5.65 1.15
N VAL A 25 7.64 -4.95 0.04
CA VAL A 25 6.31 -4.82 -0.61
C VAL A 25 5.67 -6.19 -0.86
N ALA A 26 6.45 -7.20 -1.23
CA ALA A 26 5.95 -8.55 -1.47
C ALA A 26 5.39 -9.21 -0.20
N GLU A 27 6.04 -9.02 0.94
CA GLU A 27 5.60 -9.58 2.22
C GLU A 27 4.35 -8.86 2.74
N VAL A 28 4.33 -7.52 2.65
CA VAL A 28 3.15 -6.72 3.03
C VAL A 28 1.96 -7.06 2.15
N ALA A 29 2.17 -7.23 0.84
CA ALA A 29 1.13 -7.62 -0.10
C ALA A 29 0.57 -9.01 0.20
N ALA A 30 1.45 -10.00 0.43
CA ALA A 30 1.05 -11.36 0.79
C ALA A 30 0.28 -11.41 2.12
N ARG A 31 0.73 -10.66 3.13
CA ARG A 31 0.07 -10.60 4.45
C ARG A 31 -1.30 -9.93 4.40
N LEU A 32 -1.43 -8.87 3.60
CA LEU A 32 -2.69 -8.11 3.46
C LEU A 32 -3.63 -8.71 2.39
N GLY A 33 -3.22 -9.74 1.66
CA GLY A 33 -4.01 -10.35 0.59
C GLY A 33 -4.25 -9.41 -0.60
N VAL A 34 -3.36 -8.46 -0.82
CA VAL A 34 -3.43 -7.49 -1.93
C VAL A 34 -2.38 -7.78 -2.98
N SER A 35 -2.60 -7.28 -4.20
CA SER A 35 -1.57 -7.38 -5.23
C SER A 35 -0.41 -6.42 -4.94
N THR A 36 0.82 -6.88 -5.18
CA THR A 36 2.03 -6.06 -5.10
C THR A 36 1.93 -4.83 -6.01
N HIS A 37 1.30 -4.98 -7.17
CA HIS A 37 1.05 -3.90 -8.11
C HIS A 37 0.17 -2.78 -7.52
N SER A 38 -0.91 -3.14 -6.82
CA SER A 38 -1.75 -2.16 -6.11
C SER A 38 -0.95 -1.45 -5.02
N LEU A 39 -0.12 -2.18 -4.28
CA LEU A 39 0.68 -1.63 -3.19
C LEU A 39 1.73 -0.64 -3.71
N TYR A 40 2.41 -0.93 -4.82
CA TYR A 40 3.29 0.04 -5.50
C TYR A 40 2.56 1.30 -5.95
N ALA A 41 1.34 1.15 -6.49
CA ALA A 41 0.51 2.29 -6.89
C ALA A 41 0.13 3.16 -5.68
N TRP A 42 -0.18 2.55 -4.53
CA TRP A 42 -0.49 3.27 -3.29
C TRP A 42 0.75 3.95 -2.73
N ILE A 43 1.90 3.28 -2.70
CA ILE A 43 3.17 3.89 -2.27
C ILE A 43 3.43 5.13 -3.15
N LYS A 44 3.35 5.03 -4.47
CA LYS A 44 3.56 6.20 -5.35
C LYS A 44 2.59 7.35 -5.06
N ARG A 45 1.35 7.04 -4.66
CA ARG A 45 0.29 8.02 -4.39
C ARG A 45 0.40 8.66 -3.01
N TYR A 46 0.79 7.91 -1.99
CA TYR A 46 0.79 8.32 -0.58
C TYR A 46 2.20 8.52 0.01
N SER A 47 3.27 8.13 -0.70
CA SER A 47 4.68 8.28 -0.27
C SER A 47 5.27 9.65 -0.60
N LYS A 48 4.59 10.51 -1.37
CA LYS A 48 5.09 11.86 -1.59
C LYS A 48 4.85 12.66 -0.30
N PRO A 49 5.90 13.16 0.38
CA PRO A 49 5.70 14.26 1.30
C PRO A 49 5.13 15.40 0.47
N GLN A 50 4.11 16.07 1.01
CA GLN A 50 3.70 17.39 0.56
C GLN A 50 4.98 18.25 0.49
N GLU A 51 5.34 18.72 -0.71
CA GLU A 51 6.33 19.79 -0.86
C GLU A 51 5.73 21.09 -0.30
#